data_AF-G6EDH3-F1
#
_entry.id   AF-G6EDH3-F1
#
_cell.length_a   1.000
_cell.length_b   1.000
_cell.length_c   1.000
_cell.angle_alpha   90.00
_cell.angle_beta   90.00
_cell.angle_gamma   90.00
#
_symmetry.space_group_name_H-M   'P 1'
#
loop_
_entity.id
_entity.type
_entity.pdbx_description
1 polymer ?
#
loop_
_entity_poly.entity_id
_entity_poly.type
_entity_poly.pdbx_seq_one_letter_code
_entity_poly.pdbx_strand_id
1 'polypeptide(L)'
;MDMPKKTDRERLADLEARQRMMAEEVEKTRRALRGKYADIVADLPVEDLTEREFRDLLAASIRCGGAVAVSALRALPEASASSKSGTSANSKSSRRDGPATSMA
;
A
#
# COMPACT_ATOMS: atom_id res chain seq x y z
N MET A 1 -13.40 -26.76 42.10
CA MET A 1 -14.39 -25.92 41.40
C MET A 1 -14.39 -26.37 39.95
N ASP A 2 -15.28 -27.27 39.58
CA ASP A 2 -15.38 -27.79 38.23
C ASP A 2 -15.97 -26.71 37.31
N MET A 3 -15.21 -26.30 36.29
CA MET A 3 -15.66 -25.32 35.30
C MET A 3 -16.89 -25.85 34.55
N PRO A 4 -18.01 -25.11 34.50
CA PRO A 4 -19.20 -25.54 33.79
C PRO A 4 -18.89 -25.74 32.31
N LYS A 5 -19.16 -26.96 31.81
CA LYS A 5 -18.97 -27.31 30.41
C LYS A 5 -19.98 -26.52 29.58
N LYS A 6 -19.49 -25.69 28.65
CA LYS A 6 -20.34 -24.97 27.68
C LYS A 6 -21.30 -25.92 27.00
N THR A 7 -22.56 -25.50 26.87
CA THR A 7 -23.57 -26.23 26.12
C THR A 7 -23.22 -26.20 24.62
N ASP A 8 -23.68 -27.18 23.86
CA ASP A 8 -23.37 -27.23 22.42
C ASP A 8 -23.92 -26.00 21.66
N ARG A 9 -25.02 -25.42 22.14
CA ARG A 9 -25.57 -24.17 21.61
C ARG A 9 -24.64 -22.97 21.81
N GLU A 10 -24.02 -22.85 22.98
CA GLU A 10 -23.04 -21.80 23.26
C GLU A 10 -21.77 -21.99 22.43
N ARG A 11 -21.31 -23.24 22.27
CA ARG A 11 -20.17 -23.56 21.40
C ARG A 11 -20.45 -23.20 19.93
N LEU A 12 -21.66 -23.45 19.45
CA LEU A 12 -22.08 -23.07 18.11
C LEU A 12 -22.10 -21.55 17.94
N ALA A 13 -22.68 -20.81 18.89
CA ALA A 13 -22.69 -19.34 18.87
C ALA A 13 -21.27 -18.75 18.87
N ASP A 14 -20.34 -19.32 19.65
CA ASP A 14 -18.93 -18.91 19.66
C ASP A 14 -18.23 -19.20 18.32
N LEU A 15 -18.59 -20.29 17.64
CA LEU A 15 -18.05 -20.61 16.32
C LEU A 15 -18.59 -19.64 15.26
N GLU A 16 -19.88 -19.33 15.27
CA GLU A 16 -20.50 -18.37 14.36
C GLU A 16 -19.92 -16.95 14.56
N ALA A 17 -19.74 -16.53 15.81
CA ALA A 17 -19.12 -15.24 16.11
C ALA A 17 -17.69 -15.16 15.57
N ARG A 18 -16.88 -16.19 15.79
CA ARG A 18 -15.51 -16.27 15.26
C ARG A 18 -15.49 -16.30 13.73
N GLN A 19 -16.41 -17.03 13.10
CA GLN A 19 -16.53 -17.07 11.65
C GLN A 19 -16.84 -15.68 11.07
N ARG A 20 -17.78 -14.95 11.68
CA ARG A 20 -18.10 -13.57 11.26
C ARG A 20 -16.91 -12.64 11.41
N MET A 21 -16.22 -12.69 12.56
CA MET A 21 -15.01 -11.89 12.78
C MET A 21 -13.94 -12.17 11.72
N MET A 22 -13.67 -13.44 11.42
CA MET A 22 -12.69 -13.80 10.39
C MET A 22 -13.10 -13.30 9.00
N ALA A 23 -14.38 -13.38 8.65
CA ALA A 23 -14.88 -12.85 7.39
C ALA A 23 -14.68 -11.32 7.28
N GLU A 24 -14.95 -10.58 8.37
CA GLU A 24 -14.71 -9.14 8.44
C GLU A 24 -13.22 -8.79 8.30
N GLU A 25 -12.34 -9.53 8.94
CA GLU A 25 -10.88 -9.35 8.84
C GLU A 25 -10.37 -9.59 7.41
N VAL A 26 -10.89 -10.61 6.73
CA VAL A 26 -10.57 -10.89 5.32
C VAL A 26 -11.00 -9.73 4.43
N GLU A 27 -12.23 -9.23 4.58
CA GLU A 27 -12.70 -8.09 3.77
C GLU A 27 -11.93 -6.80 4.07
N LYS A 28 -11.61 -6.54 5.34
CA LYS A 28 -10.77 -5.41 5.73
C LYS A 28 -9.41 -5.48 5.06
N THR A 29 -8.78 -6.66 5.07
CA THR A 29 -7.46 -6.88 4.47
C THR A 29 -7.52 -6.74 2.95
N ARG A 30 -8.56 -7.29 2.32
CA ARG A 30 -8.78 -7.16 0.87
C ARG A 30 -8.97 -5.70 0.46
N ARG A 31 -9.75 -4.92 1.21
CA ARG A 31 -9.95 -3.49 0.96
C ARG A 31 -8.64 -2.71 1.11
N ALA A 32 -7.87 -2.98 2.16
CA ALA A 32 -6.56 -2.35 2.35
C ALA A 32 -5.59 -2.68 1.21
N LEU A 33 -5.57 -3.93 0.74
CA LEU A 33 -4.74 -4.33 -0.40
C LEU A 33 -5.15 -3.60 -1.68
N ARG A 34 -6.45 -3.52 -1.97
CA ARG A 34 -6.95 -2.74 -3.12
C ARG A 34 -6.59 -1.26 -3.01
N GLY A 35 -6.67 -0.67 -1.81
CA GLY A 35 -6.23 0.70 -1.56
C GLY A 35 -4.77 0.91 -1.96
N LYS A 36 -3.86 0.04 -1.49
CA LYS A 36 -2.44 0.10 -1.87
C LYS A 36 -2.22 0.04 -3.38
N TYR A 37 -2.95 -0.82 -4.09
CA TYR A 37 -2.83 -0.89 -5.55
C TYR A 37 -3.45 0.32 -6.25
N ALA A 38 -4.52 0.91 -5.71
CA ALA A 38 -5.09 2.14 -6.24
C ALA A 38 -4.14 3.33 -6.07
N ASP A 39 -3.44 3.42 -4.93
CA ASP A 39 -2.43 4.46 -4.67
C ASP A 39 -1.29 4.38 -5.71
N ILE A 40 -0.84 3.16 -6.06
CA ILE A 40 0.18 2.97 -7.11
C ILE A 40 -0.29 3.53 -8.45
N VAL A 41 -1.56 3.34 -8.81
CA VAL A 41 -2.10 3.85 -10.08
C VAL A 41 -2.13 5.37 -10.09
N ALA A 42 -2.58 5.98 -8.99
CA ALA A 42 -2.63 7.45 -8.87
C ALA A 42 -1.24 8.11 -8.89
N ASP A 43 -0.20 7.38 -8.49
CA ASP A 43 1.19 7.85 -8.52
C ASP A 43 1.87 7.66 -9.91
N LEU A 44 1.19 7.07 -10.90
CA LEU A 44 1.76 6.92 -12.24
C LEU A 44 1.88 8.28 -12.93
N PRO A 45 3.04 8.63 -13.54
CA PRO A 45 3.23 9.91 -14.24
C PRO A 45 2.25 10.18 -15.40
N VAL A 46 1.58 9.14 -15.90
CA VAL A 46 0.54 9.29 -16.93
C VAL A 46 -0.73 9.97 -16.39
N GLU A 47 -0.99 9.89 -15.08
CA GLU A 47 -2.14 10.52 -14.42
C GLU A 47 -1.95 12.05 -14.27
N ASP A 48 -0.73 12.56 -14.40
CA ASP A 48 -0.47 14.01 -14.47
C ASP A 48 -0.91 14.62 -15.82
N LEU A 49 -1.13 13.77 -16.84
CA LEU A 49 -1.61 14.19 -18.15
C LEU A 49 -3.12 14.30 -18.15
N THR A 50 -3.64 15.35 -18.76
CA THR A 50 -5.06 15.39 -19.10
C THR A 50 -5.36 14.36 -20.19
N GLU A 51 -6.61 13.88 -20.22
CA GLU A 51 -7.10 12.97 -21.27
C GLU A 51 -6.83 13.49 -22.69
N ARG A 52 -6.90 14.82 -22.89
CA ARG A 52 -6.60 15.45 -24.17
C ARG A 52 -5.12 15.30 -24.54
N GLU A 53 -4.22 15.64 -23.62
CA GLU A 53 -2.77 15.55 -23.83
C GLU A 53 -2.34 14.11 -24.11
N PHE A 54 -2.89 13.16 -23.35
CA PHE A 54 -2.62 11.74 -23.56
C PHE A 54 -3.02 11.27 -24.96
N ARG A 55 -4.24 11.63 -25.42
CA ARG A 55 -4.69 11.27 -26.77
C ARG A 55 -3.86 11.92 -27.87
N ASP A 56 -3.46 13.17 -27.69
CA ASP A 56 -2.62 13.88 -28.65
C ASP A 56 -1.23 13.23 -28.76
N LEU A 57 -0.62 12.85 -27.63
CA LEU A 57 0.65 12.10 -27.58
C LEU A 57 0.52 10.73 -28.25
N LEU A 58 -0.57 10.00 -27.97
CA LEU A 58 -0.83 8.70 -28.57
C LEU A 58 -0.98 8.83 -30.09
N ALA A 59 -1.77 9.80 -30.57
CA ALA A 59 -1.95 10.03 -32.00
C ALA A 59 -0.64 10.41 -32.71
N ALA A 60 0.21 11.21 -32.07
CA ALA A 60 1.52 11.56 -32.59
C ALA A 60 2.43 10.32 -32.69
N SER A 61 2.46 9.48 -31.64
CA SER A 61 3.27 8.26 -31.59
C SER A 61 2.86 7.21 -32.63
N ILE A 62 1.55 7.05 -32.88
CA ILE A 62 1.02 6.17 -33.91
C ILE A 62 1.44 6.67 -35.30
N ARG A 63 1.36 7.98 -35.53
CA ARG A 63 1.68 8.60 -36.83
C ARG A 63 3.14 8.45 -37.22
N CYS A 64 4.07 8.54 -36.28
CA CYS A 64 5.50 8.38 -36.56
C CYS A 64 5.96 6.91 -36.54
N GLY A 65 5.11 5.98 -36.08
CA GLY A 65 5.40 4.56 -36.00
C GLY A 65 6.17 4.18 -34.73
N GLY A 66 5.76 3.08 -34.09
CA GLY A 66 6.18 2.72 -32.72
C GLY A 66 7.70 2.66 -32.51
N ALA A 67 8.46 2.11 -33.45
CA ALA A 67 9.92 2.00 -33.31
C ALA A 67 10.62 3.38 -33.30
N VAL A 68 10.16 4.31 -34.15
CA VAL A 68 10.70 5.67 -34.23
C VAL A 68 10.27 6.47 -33.00
N ALA A 69 9.00 6.35 -32.60
CA ALA A 69 8.48 6.98 -31.40
C ALA A 69 9.28 6.56 -30.15
N VAL A 70 9.50 5.25 -29.96
CA VAL A 70 10.27 4.73 -28.82
C VAL A 70 11.72 5.18 -28.87
N SER A 71 12.35 5.19 -30.05
CA SER A 71 13.73 5.64 -30.19
C SER A 71 13.87 7.14 -29.84
N ALA A 72 12.94 7.97 -30.29
CA ALA A 72 12.91 9.39 -29.96
C ALA A 72 12.69 9.64 -28.47
N LEU A 73 11.73 8.92 -27.85
CA LEU A 73 11.45 9.05 -26.42
C LEU A 73 12.61 8.58 -25.55
N ARG A 74 13.33 7.51 -25.94
CA ARG A 74 14.53 7.03 -25.21
C ARG A 74 15.72 7.97 -25.30
N ALA A 75 15.76 8.85 -26.30
CA ALA A 75 16.82 9.86 -26.43
C ALA A 75 16.60 11.06 -25.50
N LEU A 76 15.39 11.23 -24.96
CA LEU A 76 15.10 12.25 -23.95
C LEU A 76 15.67 11.82 -22.60
N PRO A 77 16.19 12.76 -21.80
CA PRO A 77 16.57 12.46 -20.42
C PRO A 77 15.33 11.99 -19.64
N GLU A 78 15.50 11.04 -18.72
CA GLU A 78 14.41 10.65 -17.83
C GLU A 78 13.91 11.88 -17.08
N ALA A 79 12.61 12.15 -17.19
CA ALA A 79 11.96 13.15 -16.36
C ALA A 79 12.18 12.71 -14.91
N SER A 80 13.00 13.47 -14.17
CA SER A 80 13.37 13.15 -12.79
C SER A 80 12.10 12.82 -12.02
N ALA A 81 11.97 11.56 -11.57
CA ALA A 81 10.93 11.17 -10.64
C ALA A 81 10.97 12.18 -9.50
N SER A 82 9.97 13.04 -9.41
CA SER A 82 9.92 14.07 -8.39
C SER A 82 9.98 13.35 -7.06
N SER A 83 11.11 13.50 -6.37
CA SER A 83 11.37 12.90 -5.09
C SER A 83 10.43 13.53 -4.07
N LYS A 84 9.23 12.96 -3.91
CA LYS A 84 8.56 13.00 -2.61
C LYS A 84 9.34 12.06 -1.70
N SER A 85 10.51 12.52 -1.25
CA SER A 85 11.20 11.93 -0.11
C SER A 85 10.26 12.04 1.09
N GLY A 86 9.53 10.97 1.37
CA GLY A 86 8.80 10.82 2.61
C GLY A 86 9.79 10.86 3.77
N THR A 87 9.90 11.99 4.45
CA THR A 87 10.48 12.03 5.80
C THR A 87 9.49 11.37 6.75
N SER A 88 9.48 10.04 6.79
CA SER A 88 9.09 9.32 8.00
C SER A 88 10.37 8.94 8.72
N ALA A 89 10.91 9.89 9.48
CA ALA A 89 11.98 9.63 10.42
C ALA A 89 11.42 8.74 11.55
N ASN A 90 11.46 7.42 11.33
CA ASN A 90 11.31 6.43 12.37
C ASN A 90 12.59 6.46 13.24
N SER A 91 12.66 7.38 14.20
CA SER A 91 13.70 7.33 15.23
C SER A 91 13.30 6.32 16.30
N LYS A 92 13.72 5.07 16.10
CA LYS A 92 13.97 4.14 17.20
C LYS A 92 14.97 4.80 18.15
N SER A 93 14.47 5.45 19.20
CA SER A 93 15.32 5.92 20.30
C SER A 93 15.71 4.73 21.17
N SER A 94 16.75 4.02 20.76
CA SER A 94 17.52 3.16 21.65
C SER A 94 18.54 4.04 22.38
N ARG A 95 18.23 4.42 23.62
CA ARG A 95 19.28 4.82 24.57
C ARG A 95 19.17 3.95 25.81
N ARG A 96 20.08 2.98 25.81
CA ARG A 96 20.59 2.27 26.96
C ARG A 96 21.34 3.33 27.77
N ASP A 97 20.90 3.61 28.99
CA ASP A 97 21.70 4.31 30.00
C ASP A 97 21.32 3.76 31.38
N GLY A 98 22.10 2.80 31.87
CA GLY A 98 22.36 2.64 33.31
C GLY A 98 23.68 3.35 33.62
N PRO A 99 23.97 3.76 34.87
CA PRO A 99 24.15 2.81 35.97
C PRO A 99 23.74 3.29 37.40
N ALA A 100 23.64 2.29 38.28
CA ALA A 100 23.91 2.25 39.73
C ALA A 100 23.62 3.48 40.61
N THR A 101 22.64 3.33 41.50
CA THR A 101 22.69 3.89 42.86
C THR A 101 22.47 2.78 43.88
N SER A 102 23.35 2.81 44.87
CA SER A 102 23.71 1.79 45.86
C SER A 102 22.67 1.58 46.95
N MET A 103 22.56 0.33 47.40
CA MET A 103 22.12 -0.01 48.75
C MET A 103 23.13 0.54 49.79
N ALA A 104 22.61 1.23 50.80
CA ALA A 104 23.08 1.22 52.19
C ALA A 104 21.97 1.83 53.06
#